data_AF-A0A2V3IV14-F1
#
_entry.id   AF-A0A2V3IV14-F1
#
_cell.length_a   1.000
_cell.length_b   1.000
_cell.length_c   1.000
_cell.angle_alpha   90.00
_cell.angle_beta   90.00
_cell.angle_gamma   90.00
#
_symmetry.space_group_name_H-M   'P 1'
#
loop_
_entity.id
_entity.type
_entity.pdbx_description
1 polymer ?
#
loop_
_entity_poly.entity_id
_entity_poly.type
_entity_poly.pdbx_seq_one_letter_code
_entity_poly.pdbx_strand_id
1 'polypeptide(L)'
;MLSQASIDALLERYQDMRMDASESVLDYINRLAVIQMKLGAVGHTVSDAGKLRAILRGLTNDFDVTAEVVNHTATSLNDAVPRLIAKESQLSKQDRTCNIVKGHARALHTRTKKSGTKSQNDSRCFFCKKKGHKMRNCWHNPESKNYKDEKKRCDKDHDNRG
;
A
#
# COMPACT_ATOMS: atom_id res chain seq x y z
N MET A 1 27.23 -15.06 -39.61
CA MET A 1 27.31 -15.54 -38.21
C MET A 1 27.27 -14.33 -37.31
N LEU A 2 26.40 -14.32 -36.30
CA LEU A 2 26.41 -13.27 -35.29
C LEU A 2 27.71 -13.43 -34.48
N SER A 3 28.44 -12.33 -34.27
CA SER A 3 29.69 -12.34 -33.52
C SER A 3 29.44 -12.67 -32.05
N GLN A 4 30.40 -13.30 -31.36
CA GLN A 4 30.36 -13.51 -29.90
C GLN A 4 30.02 -12.20 -29.15
N ALA A 5 30.57 -11.07 -29.61
CA ALA A 5 30.25 -9.75 -29.10
C ALA A 5 28.75 -9.37 -29.16
N SER A 6 28.00 -9.87 -30.16
CA SER A 6 26.55 -9.64 -30.26
C SER A 6 25.77 -10.46 -29.23
N ILE A 7 26.26 -11.66 -28.90
CA ILE A 7 25.67 -12.53 -27.89
C ILE A 7 25.92 -11.94 -26.50
N ASP A 8 27.16 -11.51 -26.25
CA ASP A 8 27.55 -10.87 -25.00
C ASP A 8 26.76 -9.57 -24.75
N ALA A 9 26.60 -8.72 -25.77
CA ALA A 9 25.79 -7.51 -25.67
C ALA A 9 24.31 -7.81 -25.34
N LEU A 10 23.75 -8.91 -25.85
CA LEU A 10 22.39 -9.34 -25.53
C LEU A 10 22.28 -9.90 -24.11
N LEU A 11 23.30 -10.62 -23.63
CA LEU A 11 23.37 -11.13 -22.26
C LEU A 11 23.53 -10.01 -21.23
N GLU A 12 24.39 -9.04 -21.50
CA GLU A 12 24.58 -7.86 -20.66
C GLU A 12 23.26 -7.08 -20.56
N ARG A 13 22.63 -6.80 -21.71
CA ARG A 13 21.30 -6.17 -21.73
C ARG A 13 20.23 -6.98 -20.99
N TYR A 14 20.30 -8.31 -21.04
CA TYR A 14 19.37 -9.17 -20.31
C TYR A 14 19.55 -9.10 -18.79
N GLN A 15 20.79 -8.97 -18.32
CA GLN A 15 21.13 -8.93 -16.89
C GLN A 15 20.97 -7.54 -16.27
N ASP A 16 21.17 -6.48 -17.05
CA ASP A 16 21.05 -5.09 -16.62
C ASP A 16 19.64 -4.53 -16.79
N MET A 17 18.76 -5.26 -17.48
CA MET A 17 17.37 -4.89 -17.59
C MET A 17 16.73 -4.91 -16.21
N ARG A 18 16.34 -3.72 -15.74
CA ARG A 18 15.62 -3.54 -14.49
C ARG A 18 14.18 -3.18 -14.72
N MET A 19 13.39 -3.51 -13.71
CA MET A 19 12.00 -3.18 -13.66
C MET A 19 11.83 -1.68 -13.36
N ASP A 20 10.95 -1.00 -14.10
CA ASP A 20 10.54 0.37 -13.81
C ASP A 20 9.55 0.41 -12.63
N ALA A 21 9.43 1.57 -11.97
CA ALA A 21 8.50 1.71 -10.84
C ALA A 21 7.01 1.69 -11.27
N SER A 22 6.72 2.01 -12.53
CA SER A 22 5.36 2.12 -13.07
C SER A 22 4.89 0.92 -13.87
N GLU A 23 5.78 -0.04 -14.16
CA GLU A 23 5.43 -1.22 -14.94
C GLU A 23 5.04 -2.42 -14.07
N SER A 24 4.24 -3.32 -14.65
CA SER A 24 3.84 -4.54 -13.96
C SER A 24 4.93 -5.61 -14.02
N VAL A 25 4.89 -6.55 -13.07
CA VAL A 25 5.83 -7.69 -13.07
C VAL A 25 5.72 -8.49 -14.36
N LEU A 26 4.50 -8.62 -14.90
CA LEU A 26 4.25 -9.33 -16.16
C LEU A 26 4.84 -8.61 -17.37
N ASP A 27 4.72 -7.28 -17.45
CA ASP A 27 5.30 -6.51 -18.54
C ASP A 27 6.82 -6.60 -18.55
N TYR A 28 7.44 -6.53 -17.37
CA TYR A 28 8.88 -6.75 -17.21
C TYR A 28 9.30 -8.15 -17.69
N ILE A 29 8.59 -9.20 -17.29
CA ILE A 29 8.86 -10.58 -17.74
C ILE A 29 8.71 -10.70 -19.27
N ASN A 30 7.69 -10.06 -19.86
CA ASN A 30 7.49 -10.07 -21.30
C ASN A 30 8.65 -9.39 -22.05
N ARG A 31 9.19 -8.28 -21.54
CA ARG A 31 10.38 -7.63 -22.13
C ARG A 31 11.61 -8.54 -22.07
N LEU A 32 11.82 -9.23 -20.96
CA LEU A 32 12.88 -10.23 -20.83
C LEU A 32 12.68 -11.39 -21.81
N ALA A 33 11.44 -11.86 -22.00
CA ALA A 33 11.13 -12.93 -22.95
C ALA A 33 11.48 -12.54 -24.39
N VAL A 34 11.30 -11.28 -24.79
CA VAL A 34 11.72 -10.79 -26.11
C VAL A 34 13.24 -10.90 -26.30
N ILE A 35 14.03 -10.60 -25.26
CA ILE A 35 15.49 -10.76 -25.32
C ILE A 35 15.87 -12.25 -25.32
N GLN A 36 15.16 -13.09 -24.55
CA GLN A 36 15.35 -14.54 -24.58
C GLN A 36 15.06 -15.13 -25.96
N MET A 37 14.02 -14.68 -26.66
CA MET A 37 13.74 -15.12 -28.03
C MET A 37 14.90 -14.76 -28.97
N LYS A 38 15.50 -13.58 -28.81
CA LYS A 38 16.69 -13.19 -29.58
C LYS A 38 17.88 -14.08 -29.25
N LEU A 39 18.14 -14.38 -27.97
CA LEU A 39 19.20 -15.30 -27.56
C LEU A 39 18.97 -16.74 -28.07
N GLY A 40 17.71 -17.22 -27.99
CA GLY A 40 17.30 -18.53 -28.48
C GLY A 40 17.43 -18.68 -29.99
N ALA A 41 17.17 -17.62 -30.75
CA ALA A 41 17.41 -17.59 -32.20
C ALA A 41 18.90 -17.75 -32.56
N VAL A 42 19.82 -17.43 -31.64
CA VAL A 42 21.27 -17.64 -31.78
C VAL A 42 21.72 -19.01 -31.24
N GLY A 43 20.82 -19.80 -30.67
CA GLY A 43 21.12 -21.10 -30.07
C GLY A 43 21.60 -21.03 -28.62
N HIS A 44 21.57 -19.85 -27.99
CA HIS A 44 21.85 -19.70 -26.56
C HIS A 44 20.57 -19.79 -25.74
N THR A 45 20.42 -20.88 -24.99
CA THR A 45 19.30 -21.07 -24.06
C THR A 45 19.72 -20.71 -22.64
N VAL A 46 18.97 -19.81 -22.02
CA VAL A 46 19.15 -19.47 -20.59
C VAL A 46 18.45 -20.54 -19.76
N SER A 47 19.14 -21.12 -18.77
CA SER A 47 18.54 -22.05 -17.81
C SER A 47 17.46 -21.36 -16.98
N ASP A 48 16.41 -22.08 -16.58
CA ASP A 48 15.32 -21.52 -15.78
C ASP A 48 15.80 -20.90 -14.46
N ALA A 49 16.83 -21.46 -13.84
CA ALA A 49 17.47 -20.87 -12.67
C ALA A 49 18.16 -19.52 -12.99
N GLY A 50 18.76 -19.41 -14.17
CA GLY A 50 19.33 -18.16 -14.67
C GLY A 50 18.26 -17.12 -15.01
N LYS A 51 17.13 -17.57 -15.56
CA LYS A 51 15.97 -16.71 -15.82
C LYS A 51 15.39 -16.16 -14.52
N LEU A 52 15.19 -17.04 -13.54
CA LEU A 52 14.68 -16.67 -12.21
C LEU A 52 15.62 -15.65 -11.55
N ARG A 53 16.93 -15.92 -11.54
CA ARG A 53 17.92 -15.00 -10.97
C ARG A 53 17.93 -13.63 -11.65
N ALA A 54 17.81 -13.60 -12.98
CA ALA A 54 17.74 -12.35 -13.74
C ALA A 54 16.47 -11.54 -13.40
N ILE A 55 15.32 -12.23 -13.31
CA ILE A 55 14.06 -11.60 -12.90
C ILE A 55 14.21 -11.00 -11.49
N LEU A 56 14.64 -11.82 -10.52
CA LEU A 56 14.77 -11.41 -9.12
C LEU A 56 15.74 -10.23 -8.93
N ARG A 57 16.84 -10.19 -9.68
CA ARG A 57 17.84 -9.11 -9.60
C ARG A 57 17.34 -7.78 -10.16
N GLY A 58 16.49 -7.83 -11.18
CA GLY A 58 15.96 -6.64 -11.84
C GLY A 58 14.69 -6.09 -11.20
N LEU A 59 14.05 -6.81 -10.27
CA LEU A 59 12.90 -6.30 -9.52
C LEU A 59 13.25 -5.02 -8.73
N THR A 60 12.23 -4.18 -8.52
CA THR A 60 12.35 -2.97 -7.70
C THR A 60 12.43 -3.32 -6.21
N ASN A 61 12.94 -2.39 -5.40
CA ASN A 61 13.15 -2.59 -3.96
C ASN A 61 11.84 -2.92 -3.19
N ASP A 62 10.67 -2.60 -3.74
CA ASP A 62 9.38 -2.95 -3.13
C ASP A 62 9.12 -4.47 -3.07
N PHE A 63 9.86 -5.22 -3.89
CA PHE A 63 9.81 -6.67 -3.96
C PHE A 63 11.01 -7.34 -3.29
N ASP A 64 11.97 -6.60 -2.71
CA ASP A 64 13.24 -7.15 -2.18
C ASP A 64 13.01 -8.32 -1.20
N VAL A 65 12.11 -8.13 -0.22
CA VAL A 65 11.74 -9.19 0.74
C VAL A 65 11.08 -10.38 0.05
N THR A 66 10.18 -10.13 -0.91
CA THR A 66 9.51 -11.20 -1.65
C THR A 66 10.49 -11.93 -2.57
N ALA A 67 11.43 -11.21 -3.17
CA ALA A 67 12.46 -11.74 -4.04
C ALA A 67 13.41 -12.65 -3.25
N GLU A 68 13.83 -12.24 -2.05
CA GLU A 68 14.67 -13.06 -1.17
C GLU A 68 13.94 -14.36 -0.77
N VAL A 69 12.68 -14.27 -0.35
CA VAL A 69 11.88 -15.47 -0.02
C VAL A 69 11.75 -16.38 -1.24
N VAL A 70 11.39 -15.83 -2.40
CA VAL A 70 11.24 -16.60 -3.64
C VAL A 70 12.57 -17.24 -4.06
N ASN A 71 13.70 -16.56 -3.87
CA ASN A 71 15.02 -17.10 -4.18
C ASN A 71 15.36 -18.36 -3.37
N HIS A 72 14.91 -18.44 -2.11
CA HIS A 72 15.14 -19.60 -1.24
C HIS A 72 14.06 -20.68 -1.34
N THR A 73 12.82 -20.30 -1.66
CA THR A 73 11.68 -21.24 -1.62
C THR A 73 11.24 -21.75 -2.99
N ALA A 74 11.37 -20.94 -4.04
CA ALA A 74 10.86 -21.29 -5.36
C ALA A 74 11.92 -22.05 -6.16
N THR A 75 11.55 -23.22 -6.63
CA THR A 75 12.42 -24.06 -7.48
C THR A 75 12.22 -23.80 -8.98
N SER A 76 11.17 -23.05 -9.36
CA SER A 76 10.84 -22.79 -10.76
C SER A 76 10.14 -21.44 -10.97
N LEU A 77 10.17 -20.94 -12.21
CA LEU A 77 9.47 -19.73 -12.63
C LEU A 77 7.96 -19.81 -12.38
N ASN A 78 7.37 -20.99 -12.54
CA ASN A 78 5.94 -21.22 -12.36
C ASN A 78 5.48 -21.02 -10.91
N ASP A 79 6.38 -21.19 -9.92
CA ASP A 79 6.08 -20.89 -8.52
C ASP A 79 6.44 -19.44 -8.15
N ALA A 80 7.51 -18.89 -8.75
CA ALA A 80 7.97 -17.53 -8.48
C ALA A 80 7.01 -16.46 -9.01
N VAL A 81 6.57 -16.57 -10.25
CA VAL A 81 5.75 -15.54 -10.93
C VAL A 81 4.42 -15.27 -10.21
N PRO A 82 3.63 -16.29 -9.81
CA PRO A 82 2.38 -16.05 -9.07
C PRO A 82 2.59 -15.32 -7.74
N ARG A 83 3.69 -15.58 -7.03
CA ARG A 83 4.02 -14.92 -5.76
C ARG A 83 4.34 -13.44 -5.97
N LEU A 84 5.08 -13.13 -7.03
CA LEU A 84 5.39 -11.74 -7.40
C LEU A 84 4.13 -10.97 -7.79
N ILE A 85 3.24 -11.56 -8.58
CA ILE A 85 1.95 -10.95 -8.95
C ILE A 85 1.06 -10.74 -7.71
N ALA A 86 1.05 -11.71 -6.78
CA ALA A 86 0.30 -11.56 -5.53
C ALA A 86 0.82 -10.38 -4.71
N LYS A 87 2.14 -10.19 -4.63
CA LYS A 87 2.76 -9.04 -3.96
C LYS A 87 2.44 -7.72 -4.65
N GLU A 88 2.46 -7.68 -5.99
CA GLU A 88 2.07 -6.50 -6.77
C GLU A 88 0.63 -6.07 -6.48
N SER A 89 -0.31 -7.03 -6.44
CA SER A 89 -1.71 -6.76 -6.07
C SER A 89 -1.84 -6.22 -4.63
N GLN A 90 -0.99 -6.66 -3.70
CA GLN A 90 -0.96 -6.13 -2.34
C GLN A 90 -0.44 -4.69 -2.31
N LEU A 91 0.65 -4.39 -3.03
CA LEU A 91 1.21 -3.04 -3.10
C LEU A 91 0.21 -2.05 -3.72
N SER A 92 -0.47 -2.44 -4.80
CA SER A 92 -1.53 -1.62 -5.43
C SER A 92 -2.67 -1.26 -4.46
N LYS A 93 -3.03 -2.17 -3.54
CA LYS A 93 -4.03 -1.92 -2.48
C LYS A 93 -3.47 -1.09 -1.33
N GLN A 94 -2.18 -1.22 -1.06
CA GLN A 94 -1.49 -0.57 0.04
C GLN A 94 -1.26 0.92 -0.23
N ASP A 95 -1.04 1.31 -1.48
CA ASP A 95 -0.93 2.72 -1.89
C ASP A 95 -2.24 3.49 -1.64
N ARG A 96 -3.39 2.78 -1.68
CA ARG A 96 -4.69 3.35 -1.26
C ARG A 96 -4.85 3.49 0.26
N THR A 97 -4.08 2.76 1.06
CA THR A 97 -4.20 2.72 2.53
C THR A 97 -3.08 3.48 3.28
N CYS A 98 -1.96 3.83 2.63
CA CYS A 98 -0.80 4.43 3.31
C CYS A 98 -0.71 5.96 3.28
N ASN A 99 -1.65 6.69 2.65
CA ASN A 99 -1.80 8.14 2.88
C ASN A 99 -2.47 8.50 4.22
N ILE A 100 -2.77 7.52 5.09
CA ILE A 100 -3.35 7.73 6.42
C ILE A 100 -2.61 6.91 7.50
N VAL A 101 -1.28 6.95 7.61
CA VAL A 101 -0.57 6.70 8.89
C VAL A 101 0.95 6.84 8.73
N LYS A 102 1.44 8.09 8.71
CA LYS A 102 2.77 8.39 9.30
C LYS A 102 2.52 9.02 10.65
N GLY A 103 2.49 8.17 11.66
CA GLY A 103 2.34 8.55 13.06
C GLY A 103 1.70 7.42 13.84
N HIS A 104 2.51 6.61 14.51
CA HIS A 104 2.49 6.57 15.97
C HIS A 104 3.54 5.59 16.46
N ALA A 105 4.45 6.14 17.26
CA ALA A 105 5.43 5.42 18.05
C ALA A 105 4.78 4.36 18.93
N ARG A 106 5.56 3.31 19.21
CA ARG A 106 5.28 2.24 20.17
C ARG A 106 4.85 2.83 21.53
N ALA A 107 3.72 2.38 22.06
CA ALA A 107 3.42 2.51 23.48
C ALA A 107 2.74 1.24 24.01
N LEU A 108 3.37 0.73 25.07
CA LEU A 108 3.06 -0.46 25.86
C LEU A 108 1.61 -0.48 26.37
N HIS A 109 0.99 -1.66 26.33
CA HIS A 109 -0.34 -1.91 26.85
C HIS A 109 -0.46 -1.56 28.34
N THR A 110 -1.34 -0.61 28.68
CA THR A 110 -2.05 -0.61 29.96
C THR A 110 -3.54 -0.41 29.71
N ARG A 111 -4.34 -1.26 30.36
CA ARG A 111 -5.81 -1.26 30.27
C ARG A 111 -6.37 0.04 30.84
N THR A 112 -6.92 0.91 30.02
CA THR A 112 -7.81 1.98 30.49
C THR A 112 -8.92 2.30 29.49
N LYS A 113 -10.00 2.83 30.04
CA LYS A 113 -11.36 2.85 29.53
C LYS A 113 -11.52 3.61 28.20
N LYS A 114 -12.37 3.03 27.35
CA LYS A 114 -13.20 3.65 26.29
C LYS A 114 -13.36 5.16 26.49
N SER A 115 -12.61 5.96 25.75
CA SER A 115 -12.80 7.41 25.66
C SER A 115 -12.87 7.80 24.18
N GLY A 116 -13.97 8.48 23.84
CA GLY A 116 -14.35 8.81 22.48
C GLY A 116 -13.33 9.74 21.82
N THR A 117 -12.91 9.36 20.62
CA THR A 117 -12.23 10.24 19.69
C THR A 117 -13.13 11.44 19.39
N LYS A 118 -12.71 12.61 19.89
CA LYS A 118 -13.22 13.92 19.51
C LYS A 118 -12.90 14.13 18.02
N SER A 119 -13.80 13.67 17.15
CA SER A 119 -13.98 14.30 15.84
C SER A 119 -14.44 15.72 16.13
N GLN A 120 -13.57 16.69 15.84
CA GLN A 120 -13.91 18.11 15.70
C GLN A 120 -14.95 18.25 14.58
N ASN A 121 -16.19 17.89 14.91
CA ASN A 121 -17.32 18.08 14.04
C ASN A 121 -17.83 19.47 14.37
N ASP A 122 -17.51 20.45 13.52
CA ASP A 122 -18.09 21.80 13.52
C ASP A 122 -19.62 21.79 13.22
N SER A 123 -20.22 20.60 13.21
CA SER A 123 -21.66 20.41 13.21
C SER A 123 -22.23 20.85 14.57
N ARG A 124 -22.84 22.03 14.59
CA ARG A 124 -23.74 22.46 15.67
C ARG A 124 -24.87 21.45 15.85
N CYS A 125 -25.31 21.27 17.09
CA CYS A 125 -26.49 20.47 17.39
C CYS A 125 -27.74 21.07 16.73
N PHE A 126 -28.52 20.29 16.00
CA PHE A 126 -29.75 20.79 15.34
C PHE A 126 -30.83 21.24 16.34
N PHE A 127 -30.79 20.76 17.58
CA PHE A 127 -31.73 21.15 18.64
C PHE A 127 -31.27 22.40 19.40
N CYS A 128 -30.14 22.33 20.14
CA CYS A 128 -29.68 23.44 20.98
C CYS A 128 -28.68 24.40 20.32
N LYS A 129 -28.28 24.14 19.07
CA LYS A 129 -27.31 24.92 18.28
C LYS A 129 -25.89 25.06 18.88
N LYS A 130 -25.60 24.41 20.02
CA LYS A 130 -24.25 24.34 20.62
C LYS A 130 -23.37 23.34 19.85
N LYS A 131 -22.07 23.62 19.78
CA LYS A 131 -21.06 22.72 19.19
C LYS A 131 -20.70 21.59 20.18
N GLY A 132 -20.03 20.55 19.69
CA GLY A 132 -19.49 19.47 20.53
C GLY A 132 -20.43 18.28 20.80
N HIS A 133 -21.68 18.30 20.32
CA HIS A 133 -22.58 17.15 20.37
C HIS A 133 -23.64 17.18 19.24
N LYS A 134 -24.19 16.01 18.86
CA LYS A 134 -25.27 15.87 17.87
C LYS A 134 -26.65 15.85 18.56
N MET A 135 -27.73 16.11 17.82
CA MET A 135 -29.13 16.12 18.33
C MET A 135 -29.50 14.87 19.15
N ARG A 136 -29.09 13.68 18.69
CA ARG A 136 -29.29 12.40 19.37
C ARG A 136 -28.58 12.25 20.72
N ASN A 137 -27.60 13.10 21.01
CA ASN A 137 -26.78 13.10 22.23
C ASN A 137 -26.92 14.43 23.01
N CYS A 138 -27.94 15.23 22.71
CA CYS A 138 -28.12 16.55 23.31
C CYS A 138 -28.81 16.50 24.66
N TRP A 139 -28.12 16.93 25.73
CA TRP A 139 -28.69 16.93 27.09
C TRP A 139 -29.99 17.72 27.25
N HIS A 140 -30.27 18.68 26.35
CA HIS A 140 -31.52 19.47 26.35
C HIS A 140 -32.64 18.88 25.48
N ASN A 141 -32.35 17.90 24.62
CA ASN A 141 -33.34 17.31 23.73
C ASN A 141 -34.07 16.15 24.44
N PRO A 142 -35.39 16.25 24.68
CA PRO A 142 -36.19 15.19 25.30
C PRO A 142 -36.12 13.86 24.55
N GLU A 143 -35.88 13.89 23.23
CA GLU A 143 -35.77 12.69 22.39
C GLU A 143 -34.37 12.05 22.42
N SER A 144 -33.41 12.63 23.14
CA SER A 144 -32.05 12.10 23.19
C SER A 144 -31.87 11.06 24.28
N LYS A 145 -30.94 10.10 24.05
CA LYS A 145 -30.55 9.13 25.08
C LYS A 145 -29.85 9.75 26.29
N ASN A 146 -29.39 10.99 26.15
CA ASN A 146 -28.63 11.71 27.17
C ASN A 146 -29.46 12.84 27.80
N TYR A 147 -30.78 12.88 27.60
CA TYR A 147 -31.63 13.94 28.14
C TYR A 147 -31.48 14.04 29.65
N LYS A 148 -31.21 15.24 30.14
CA LYS A 148 -31.23 15.56 31.57
C LYS A 148 -32.16 16.74 31.75
N ASP A 149 -33.17 16.55 32.59
CA ASP A 149 -34.14 17.58 32.93
C ASP A 149 -33.50 18.62 33.86
N GLU A 150 -32.61 19.44 33.30
CA GLU A 150 -31.93 20.52 34.01
C GLU A 150 -32.72 21.83 33.85
N LYS A 151 -33.77 21.94 34.67
CA LYS A 151 -34.41 23.22 34.97
C LYS A 151 -33.35 24.15 35.60
N LYS A 152 -32.93 25.18 34.85
CA LYS A 152 -32.10 26.37 35.20
C LYS A 152 -30.63 26.37 34.73
N ARG A 153 -30.38 27.10 33.63
CA ARG A 153 -29.45 28.26 33.48
C ARG A 153 -28.99 28.37 32.02
N CYS A 154 -29.74 29.14 31.23
CA CYS A 154 -29.22 29.75 30.01
C CYS A 154 -28.98 31.22 30.34
N ASP A 155 -27.79 31.54 30.83
CA ASP A 155 -27.32 32.92 30.86
C ASP A 155 -25.94 32.96 30.22
N LYS A 156 -25.89 33.77 29.16
CA LYS A 156 -24.73 34.42 28.56
C LYS A 156 -23.68 33.51 27.93
N ASP A 157 -23.70 33.48 26.60
CA ASP A 157 -22.52 33.92 25.85
C ASP A 157 -22.99 34.80 24.70
N HIS A 158 -22.74 36.10 24.87
CA HIS A 158 -22.88 37.15 23.87
C HIS A 158 -21.93 36.89 22.69
N ASP A 159 -22.44 37.17 21.50
CA ASP A 159 -21.80 37.93 20.42
C ASP A 159 -20.26 37.91 20.32
N ASN A 160 -19.75 37.52 19.15
CA ASN A 160 -19.13 38.56 18.33
C ASN A 160 -19.17 38.26 16.82
N ARG A 161 -19.69 39.24 16.09
CA ARG A 161 -19.54 39.48 14.65
C ARG A 161 -18.15 40.06 14.41
N GLY A 162 -17.55 39.73 13.27
CA GLY A 162 -16.31 40.32 12.77
C GLY A 162 -15.72 39.44 11.69
#